data_AF-A0A9D7B886-F1
#
_entry.id   AF-A0A9D7B886-F1
#
_cell.length_a   1.000
_cell.length_b   1.000
_cell.length_c   1.000
_cell.angle_alpha   90.00
_cell.angle_beta   90.00
_cell.angle_gamma   90.00
#
_symmetry.space_group_name_H-M   'P 1'
#
loop_
_entity.id
_entity.type
_entity.pdbx_description
1 polymer ?
#
loop_
_entity_poly.entity_id
_entity_poly.type
_entity_poly.pdbx_seq_one_letter_code
_entity_poly.pdbx_strand_id
1 'polypeptide(L)'
;MRTRRLSPEEAAEESARERAGWLALYQGPDPDRAKRAADLTYNGARGLLTAHVMQNLKRLDELIDHMHARTQTKEHAIELLEFAAQEVYDQVKIISFFESWMKAILLARGYWIHGFEGKRLNPLRNAIKKRPQKIADVLSQGITAEEVSEYTIGMSTLLDPAYLEVIGLPIELTNMAFIINDDRGKIHLKHDLIMLQGKDIVNDLRKLKNYATSLINKMHEAQQAAKAQPTARL
;
A
#
# COMPACT_ATOMS: atom_id res chain seq x y z
N MET A 1 7.20 -26.01 -4.55
CA MET A 1 5.91 -26.31 -3.88
C MET A 1 4.84 -26.46 -4.94
N ARG A 2 4.17 -27.62 -5.06
CA ARG A 2 2.98 -27.74 -5.92
C ARG A 2 1.79 -27.16 -5.14
N THR A 3 1.25 -26.02 -5.58
CA THR A 3 -0.01 -25.51 -5.04
C THR A 3 -1.13 -26.46 -5.46
N ARG A 4 -1.76 -27.12 -4.49
CA ARG A 4 -2.96 -27.93 -4.71
C ARG A 4 -4.03 -27.04 -5.35
N ARG A 5 -4.58 -27.44 -6.49
CA ARG A 5 -5.78 -26.77 -7.05
C ARG A 5 -6.98 -27.16 -6.19
N LEU A 6 -7.68 -26.16 -5.70
CA LEU A 6 -8.95 -26.34 -4.99
C LEU A 6 -10.05 -26.71 -5.98
N SER A 7 -11.01 -27.51 -5.54
CA SER A 7 -12.26 -27.66 -6.26
C SER A 7 -13.05 -26.33 -6.25
N PRO A 8 -14.01 -26.13 -7.15
CA PRO A 8 -14.88 -24.94 -7.10
C PRO A 8 -15.62 -24.77 -5.77
N GLU A 9 -16.00 -25.87 -5.13
CA GLU A 9 -16.65 -25.88 -3.81
C GLU A 9 -15.69 -25.46 -2.70
N GLU A 10 -14.47 -26.03 -2.68
CA GLU A 10 -13.42 -25.65 -1.72
C GLU A 10 -13.05 -24.16 -1.87
N ALA A 11 -12.98 -23.64 -3.10
CA ALA A 11 -12.71 -22.22 -3.35
C ALA A 11 -13.86 -21.32 -2.87
N ALA A 12 -15.11 -21.75 -3.04
CA ALA A 12 -16.28 -21.01 -2.56
C ALA A 12 -16.35 -20.99 -1.02
N GLU A 13 -16.06 -22.12 -0.36
CA GLU A 13 -15.96 -22.20 1.09
C GLU A 13 -14.83 -21.34 1.65
N GLU A 14 -13.66 -21.34 1.00
CA GLU A 14 -12.54 -20.49 1.40
C GLU A 14 -12.91 -19.01 1.27
N SER A 15 -13.48 -18.59 0.13
CA SER A 15 -13.99 -17.23 -0.07
C SER A 15 -15.00 -16.82 1.00
N ALA A 16 -15.98 -17.68 1.32
CA ALA A 16 -16.98 -17.40 2.36
C ALA A 16 -16.34 -17.25 3.75
N ARG A 17 -15.37 -18.10 4.09
CA ARG A 17 -14.62 -18.01 5.35
C ARG A 17 -13.82 -16.72 5.43
N GLU A 18 -13.15 -16.32 4.36
CA GLU A 18 -12.39 -15.07 4.33
C GLU A 18 -13.32 -13.86 4.48
N ARG A 19 -14.47 -13.86 3.80
CA ARG A 19 -15.53 -12.85 3.96
C ARG A 19 -16.04 -12.70 5.38
N ALA A 20 -16.32 -13.82 6.03
CA ALA A 20 -16.70 -13.81 7.43
C ALA A 20 -15.60 -13.23 8.31
N GLY A 21 -14.33 -13.56 8.03
CA GLY A 21 -13.18 -12.99 8.73
C GLY A 21 -13.04 -11.47 8.55
N TRP A 22 -13.30 -10.94 7.35
CA TRP A 22 -13.29 -9.49 7.11
C TRP A 22 -14.43 -8.78 7.83
N LEU A 23 -15.65 -9.33 7.80
CA LEU A 23 -16.76 -8.74 8.54
C LEU A 23 -16.50 -8.75 10.06
N ALA A 24 -15.97 -9.85 10.58
CA ALA A 24 -15.59 -9.97 11.99
C ALA A 24 -14.53 -8.94 12.40
N LEU A 25 -13.55 -8.64 11.55
CA LEU A 25 -12.58 -7.57 11.78
C LEU A 25 -13.27 -6.20 12.00
N TYR A 26 -14.32 -5.91 11.24
CA TYR A 26 -15.04 -4.63 11.34
C TYR A 26 -15.95 -4.56 12.56
N GLN A 27 -16.57 -5.69 12.92
CA GLN A 27 -17.43 -5.82 14.10
C GLN A 27 -16.63 -5.94 15.41
N GLY A 28 -15.39 -6.41 15.32
CA GLY A 28 -14.50 -6.63 16.45
C GLY A 28 -14.07 -5.35 17.16
N PRO A 29 -13.39 -5.48 18.30
CA PRO A 29 -12.94 -4.34 19.08
C PRO A 29 -11.81 -3.60 18.36
N ASP A 30 -11.62 -2.33 18.71
CA ASP A 30 -10.58 -1.44 18.15
C ASP A 30 -9.16 -2.04 18.11
N PRO A 31 -8.71 -2.83 19.11
CA PRO A 31 -7.38 -3.45 19.08
C PRO A 31 -7.16 -4.41 17.90
N ASP A 32 -8.20 -5.12 17.44
CA ASP A 32 -8.06 -6.03 16.29
C ASP A 32 -7.86 -5.24 14.99
N ARG A 33 -8.56 -4.11 14.85
CA ARG A 33 -8.36 -3.19 13.73
C ARG A 33 -7.00 -2.51 13.77
N ALA A 34 -6.56 -2.08 14.96
CA ALA A 34 -5.23 -1.51 15.14
C ALA A 34 -4.13 -2.51 14.77
N LYS A 35 -4.26 -3.77 15.19
CA LYS A 35 -3.36 -4.85 14.80
C LYS A 35 -3.34 -5.07 13.30
N ARG A 36 -4.52 -5.12 12.65
CA ARG A 36 -4.60 -5.30 11.20
C ARG A 36 -4.02 -4.12 10.42
N ALA A 37 -4.22 -2.89 10.90
CA ALA A 37 -3.61 -1.70 10.34
C ALA A 37 -2.08 -1.72 10.46
N ALA A 38 -1.55 -2.19 11.61
CA ALA A 38 -0.14 -2.44 11.79
C ALA A 38 0.38 -3.46 10.75
N ASP A 39 -0.28 -4.61 10.61
CA ASP A 39 0.12 -5.63 9.64
C ASP A 39 0.15 -5.11 8.20
N LEU A 40 -0.86 -4.32 7.79
CA LEU A 40 -0.91 -3.67 6.48
C LEU A 40 0.29 -2.72 6.28
N THR A 41 0.57 -1.88 7.28
CA THR A 41 1.69 -0.93 7.24
C THR A 41 3.03 -1.67 7.12
N TYR A 42 3.25 -2.69 7.95
CA TYR A 42 4.47 -3.48 7.94
C TYR A 42 4.67 -4.21 6.61
N ASN A 43 3.63 -4.89 6.11
CA ASN A 43 3.73 -5.62 4.84
C ASN A 43 4.01 -4.68 3.67
N GLY A 44 3.33 -3.53 3.62
CA GLY A 44 3.59 -2.50 2.62
C GLY A 44 5.04 -2.00 2.70
N ALA A 45 5.50 -1.60 3.89
CA ALA A 45 6.83 -1.04 4.09
C ALA A 45 7.94 -2.07 3.76
N ARG A 46 7.74 -3.33 4.15
CA ARG A 46 8.64 -4.43 3.74
C ARG A 46 8.67 -4.60 2.22
N GLY A 47 7.51 -4.55 1.56
CA GLY A 47 7.42 -4.60 0.10
C GLY A 47 8.25 -3.49 -0.56
N LEU A 48 8.09 -2.26 -0.09
CA LEU A 48 8.88 -1.11 -0.55
C LEU A 48 10.39 -1.30 -0.34
N LEU A 49 10.81 -1.66 0.87
CA LEU A 49 12.24 -1.77 1.20
C LEU A 49 12.97 -2.90 0.47
N THR A 50 12.21 -3.82 -0.13
CA THR A 50 12.73 -4.90 -1.00
C THR A 50 12.62 -4.56 -2.49
N ALA A 51 12.19 -3.35 -2.86
CA ALA A 51 12.31 -2.85 -4.23
C ALA A 51 13.80 -2.70 -4.59
N HIS A 52 14.16 -3.06 -5.83
CA HIS A 52 15.55 -3.06 -6.28
C HIS A 52 16.16 -1.65 -6.19
N VAL A 53 15.39 -0.64 -6.60
CA VAL A 53 15.76 0.78 -6.48
C VAL A 53 15.98 1.20 -5.03
N MET A 54 15.22 0.65 -4.07
CA MET A 54 15.36 1.00 -2.66
C MET A 54 16.56 0.33 -2.00
N GLN A 55 16.89 -0.89 -2.41
CA GLN A 55 18.07 -1.61 -1.93
C GLN A 55 19.37 -1.00 -2.48
N ASN A 56 19.34 -0.56 -3.74
CA ASN A 56 20.52 -0.07 -4.46
C ASN A 56 20.49 1.45 -4.68
N LEU A 57 19.75 2.20 -3.85
CA LEU A 57 19.53 3.64 -4.04
C LEU A 57 20.83 4.45 -4.09
N LYS A 58 21.83 4.09 -3.27
CA LYS A 58 23.14 4.73 -3.30
C LYS A 58 23.85 4.52 -4.64
N ARG A 59 23.79 3.29 -5.17
CA ARG A 59 24.41 2.96 -6.46
C ARG A 59 23.73 3.70 -7.61
N LEU A 60 22.39 3.78 -7.60
CA LEU A 60 21.65 4.59 -8.57
C LEU A 60 22.09 6.07 -8.52
N ASP A 61 22.26 6.62 -7.31
CA ASP A 61 22.72 8.01 -7.11
C ASP A 61 24.09 8.25 -7.79
N GLU A 62 25.04 7.34 -7.56
CA GLU A 62 26.39 7.37 -8.15
C GLU A 62 26.34 7.25 -9.69
N LEU A 63 25.51 6.35 -10.23
CA LEU A 63 25.36 6.19 -11.69
C LEU A 63 24.80 7.46 -12.34
N ILE A 64 23.83 8.11 -11.70
CA ILE A 64 23.28 9.39 -12.17
C ILE A 64 24.35 10.49 -12.12
N ASP A 65 25.22 10.52 -11.10
CA ASP A 65 26.36 11.45 -11.06
C ASP A 65 27.31 11.25 -12.24
N HIS A 66 27.67 10.01 -12.55
CA HIS A 66 28.52 9.71 -13.70
C HIS A 66 27.89 10.13 -15.03
N MET A 67 26.59 9.94 -15.19
CA MET A 67 25.82 10.38 -16.35
C MET A 67 25.86 11.91 -16.50
N HIS A 68 25.56 12.65 -15.42
CA HIS A 68 25.58 14.12 -15.43
C HIS A 68 26.98 14.70 -15.66
N ALA A 69 28.00 14.10 -15.06
CA ALA A 69 29.39 14.48 -15.25
C ALA A 69 29.97 14.06 -16.62
N ARG A 70 29.20 13.32 -17.44
CA ARG A 70 29.65 12.72 -18.72
C ARG A 70 30.88 11.83 -18.55
N THR A 71 30.99 11.16 -17.41
CA THR A 71 32.06 10.19 -17.07
C THR A 71 31.54 8.75 -17.10
N GLN A 72 30.38 8.52 -17.70
CA GLN A 72 29.77 7.20 -17.81
C GLN A 72 30.63 6.23 -18.64
N THR A 73 30.83 5.02 -18.12
CA THR A 73 31.46 3.92 -18.86
C THR A 73 30.37 3.03 -19.48
N LYS A 74 30.79 2.02 -20.25
CA LYS A 74 29.87 1.02 -20.79
C LYS A 74 29.21 0.21 -19.67
N GLU A 75 29.95 -0.08 -18.61
CA GLU A 75 29.49 -0.80 -17.42
C GLU A 75 28.41 0.02 -16.70
N HIS A 76 28.62 1.34 -16.54
CA HIS A 76 27.60 2.23 -15.97
C HIS A 76 26.29 2.21 -16.78
N ALA A 77 26.39 2.19 -18.11
CA ALA A 77 25.22 2.11 -18.97
C ALA A 77 24.48 0.76 -18.81
N ILE A 78 25.21 -0.35 -18.68
CA ILE A 78 24.61 -1.68 -18.44
C ILE A 78 23.88 -1.72 -17.11
N GLU A 79 24.48 -1.21 -16.02
CA GLU A 79 23.83 -1.18 -14.71
C GLU A 79 22.56 -0.30 -14.71
N LEU A 80 22.57 0.84 -15.41
CA LEU A 80 21.36 1.66 -15.57
C LEU A 80 20.24 0.92 -16.30
N LEU A 81 20.58 0.08 -17.29
CA LEU A 81 19.60 -0.79 -17.95
C LEU A 81 19.04 -1.88 -17.02
N GLU A 82 19.80 -2.33 -16.02
CA GLU A 82 19.30 -3.27 -15.01
C GLU A 82 18.26 -2.60 -14.10
N PHE A 83 18.49 -1.36 -13.66
CA PHE A 83 17.48 -0.57 -12.94
C PHE A 83 16.21 -0.38 -13.77
N ALA A 84 16.37 -0.02 -15.04
CA ALA A 84 15.27 0.10 -15.98
C ALA A 84 14.46 -1.20 -16.14
N ALA A 85 15.15 -2.35 -16.25
CA ALA A 85 14.50 -3.65 -16.37
C ALA A 85 13.68 -4.03 -15.13
N GLN A 86 14.02 -3.48 -13.95
CA GLN A 86 13.28 -3.69 -12.70
C GLN A 86 12.20 -2.63 -12.44
N GLU A 87 12.13 -1.57 -13.24
CA GLU A 87 11.30 -0.39 -12.94
C GLU A 87 9.83 -0.73 -12.70
N VAL A 88 9.23 -1.55 -13.56
CA VAL A 88 7.82 -1.95 -13.42
C VAL A 88 7.57 -2.69 -12.10
N TYR A 89 8.47 -3.60 -11.72
CA TYR A 89 8.34 -4.36 -10.47
C TYR A 89 8.49 -3.44 -9.25
N ASP A 90 9.41 -2.48 -9.31
CA ASP A 90 9.62 -1.51 -8.25
C ASP A 90 8.45 -0.55 -8.13
N GLN A 91 7.89 -0.05 -9.24
CA GLN A 91 6.67 0.77 -9.23
C GLN A 91 5.49 0.03 -8.58
N VAL A 92 5.32 -1.27 -8.88
CA VAL A 92 4.29 -2.09 -8.22
C VAL A 92 4.52 -2.14 -6.70
N LYS A 93 5.76 -2.40 -6.24
CA LYS A 93 6.09 -2.43 -4.81
C LYS A 93 5.85 -1.07 -4.14
N ILE A 94 6.24 0.02 -4.78
CA ILE A 94 6.04 1.39 -4.27
C ILE A 94 4.55 1.72 -4.16
N ILE A 95 3.76 1.42 -5.18
CA ILE A 95 2.30 1.58 -5.16
C ILE A 95 1.66 0.71 -4.07
N SER A 96 2.05 -0.56 -3.97
CA SER A 96 1.52 -1.46 -2.93
C SER A 96 1.83 -0.95 -1.53
N PHE A 97 2.96 -0.29 -1.31
CA PHE A 97 3.25 0.39 -0.04
C PHE A 97 2.26 1.51 0.23
N PHE A 98 2.09 2.46 -0.70
CA PHE A 98 1.14 3.55 -0.52
C PHE A 98 -0.27 3.02 -0.28
N GLU A 99 -0.72 2.07 -1.09
CA GLU A 99 -2.05 1.48 -0.96
C GLU A 99 -2.27 0.84 0.40
N SER A 100 -1.31 0.03 0.86
CA SER A 100 -1.40 -0.68 2.15
C SER A 100 -1.35 0.29 3.32
N TRP A 101 -0.45 1.29 3.28
CA TRP A 101 -0.32 2.28 4.35
C TRP A 101 -1.56 3.19 4.43
N MET A 102 -2.08 3.68 3.31
CA MET A 102 -3.28 4.50 3.27
C MET A 102 -4.50 3.74 3.81
N LYS A 103 -4.66 2.46 3.44
CA LYS A 103 -5.69 1.58 4.00
C LYS A 103 -5.52 1.35 5.50
N ALA A 104 -4.29 1.19 5.97
CA ALA A 104 -4.00 1.06 7.40
C ALA A 104 -4.46 2.29 8.19
N ILE A 105 -4.17 3.50 7.68
CA ILE A 105 -4.62 4.75 8.32
C ILE A 105 -6.14 4.82 8.36
N LEU A 106 -6.83 4.50 7.27
CA LEU A 106 -8.29 4.48 7.22
C LEU A 106 -8.87 3.48 8.23
N LEU A 107 -8.35 2.26 8.25
CA LEU A 107 -8.81 1.20 9.14
C LEU A 107 -8.60 1.58 10.61
N ALA A 108 -7.42 2.11 10.96
CA ALA A 108 -7.11 2.59 12.30
C ALA A 108 -8.01 3.75 12.74
N ARG A 109 -8.47 4.59 11.81
CA ARG A 109 -9.40 5.71 12.06
C ARG A 109 -10.88 5.31 11.97
N GLY A 110 -11.17 4.01 11.89
CA GLY A 110 -12.52 3.48 11.92
C GLY A 110 -13.28 3.64 10.60
N TYR A 111 -12.58 3.60 9.45
CA TYR A 111 -13.19 3.65 8.13
C TYR A 111 -13.18 2.27 7.44
N TRP A 112 -14.21 2.04 6.63
CA TRP A 112 -14.37 0.84 5.82
C TRP A 112 -13.49 0.91 4.57
N ILE A 113 -12.82 -0.20 4.23
CA ILE A 113 -11.87 -0.27 3.10
C ILE A 113 -12.22 -1.33 2.05
N HIS A 114 -13.14 -2.25 2.34
CA HIS A 114 -13.55 -3.31 1.42
C HIS A 114 -14.65 -2.82 0.46
N GLY A 115 -14.76 -3.43 -0.71
CA GLY A 115 -15.89 -3.23 -1.61
C GLY A 115 -17.16 -3.89 -1.09
N PHE A 116 -18.24 -3.76 -1.85
CA PHE A 116 -19.52 -4.37 -1.55
C PHE A 116 -20.01 -5.21 -2.71
N GLU A 117 -20.56 -6.39 -2.44
CA GLU A 117 -21.25 -7.26 -3.38
C GLU A 117 -22.77 -7.12 -3.26
N GLY A 118 -23.49 -7.49 -4.33
CA GLY A 118 -24.95 -7.44 -4.36
C GLY A 118 -25.55 -6.08 -4.73
N LYS A 119 -26.72 -6.11 -5.39
CA LYS A 119 -27.37 -4.91 -5.97
C LYS A 119 -27.87 -3.93 -4.92
N ARG A 120 -28.31 -4.41 -3.74
CA ARG A 120 -28.86 -3.53 -2.69
C ARG A 120 -27.82 -2.53 -2.17
N LEU A 121 -26.54 -2.89 -2.23
CA LEU A 121 -25.44 -2.08 -1.72
C LEU A 121 -24.83 -1.14 -2.76
N ASN A 122 -25.45 -1.00 -3.93
CA ASN A 122 -25.04 -0.03 -4.94
C ASN A 122 -24.89 1.40 -4.39
N PRO A 123 -25.79 1.91 -3.51
CA PRO A 123 -25.60 3.22 -2.88
C PRO A 123 -24.30 3.32 -2.06
N LEU A 124 -24.01 2.32 -1.22
CA LEU A 124 -22.78 2.25 -0.44
C LEU A 124 -21.53 2.11 -1.31
N ARG A 125 -21.59 1.28 -2.35
CA ARG A 125 -20.54 1.10 -3.36
C ARG A 125 -20.21 2.41 -4.07
N ASN A 126 -21.21 3.25 -4.33
CA ASN A 126 -21.00 4.57 -4.94
C ASN A 126 -20.53 5.60 -3.93
N ALA A 127 -20.97 5.50 -2.67
CA ALA A 127 -20.54 6.40 -1.59
C ALA A 127 -19.05 6.21 -1.27
N ILE A 128 -18.58 4.97 -1.15
CA ILE A 128 -17.18 4.67 -0.84
C ILE A 128 -16.23 5.11 -1.96
N LYS A 129 -16.66 5.14 -3.22
CA LYS A 129 -15.86 5.68 -4.33
C LYS A 129 -15.63 7.19 -4.23
N LYS A 130 -16.47 7.91 -3.49
CA LYS A 130 -16.44 9.39 -3.40
C LYS A 130 -15.79 9.90 -2.12
N ARG A 131 -15.93 9.16 -1.01
CA ARG A 131 -15.36 9.55 0.28
C ARG A 131 -15.26 8.36 1.24
N PRO A 132 -14.37 8.42 2.25
CA PRO A 132 -14.31 7.41 3.31
C PRO A 132 -15.65 7.21 4.00
N GLN A 133 -16.05 5.95 4.25
CA GLN A 133 -17.26 5.61 5.01
C GLN A 133 -16.86 5.09 6.40
N LYS A 134 -17.50 5.58 7.47
CA LYS A 134 -17.25 5.07 8.82
C LYS A 134 -17.77 3.64 8.95
N ILE A 135 -17.03 2.79 9.67
CA ILE A 135 -17.42 1.40 9.91
C ILE A 135 -18.79 1.33 10.57
N ALA A 136 -19.06 2.17 11.57
CA ALA A 136 -20.35 2.19 12.27
C ALA A 136 -21.54 2.44 11.32
N ASP A 137 -21.43 3.41 10.42
CA ASP A 137 -22.48 3.76 9.44
C ASP A 137 -22.71 2.65 8.40
N VAL A 138 -21.65 1.91 8.06
CA VAL A 138 -21.75 0.75 7.17
C VAL A 138 -22.43 -0.41 7.89
N LEU A 139 -21.98 -0.73 9.11
CA LEU A 139 -22.52 -1.84 9.91
C LEU A 139 -23.99 -1.62 10.28
N SER A 140 -24.44 -0.38 10.50
CA SER A 140 -25.84 -0.08 10.77
C SER A 140 -26.79 -0.43 9.62
N GLN A 141 -26.27 -0.74 8.42
CA GLN A 141 -27.08 -1.21 7.29
C GLN A 141 -27.29 -2.74 7.26
N GLY A 142 -26.86 -3.45 8.31
CA GLY A 142 -27.04 -4.89 8.44
C GLY A 142 -26.33 -5.66 7.31
N ILE A 143 -25.06 -5.35 7.08
CA ILE A 143 -24.22 -5.99 6.06
C ILE A 143 -23.92 -7.44 6.47
N THR A 144 -24.06 -8.38 5.55
CA THR A 144 -23.67 -9.79 5.74
C THR A 144 -22.27 -10.08 5.18
N ALA A 145 -21.71 -11.25 5.50
CA ALA A 145 -20.37 -11.60 5.03
C ALA A 145 -20.32 -11.72 3.50
N GLU A 146 -21.34 -12.31 2.87
CA GLU A 146 -21.43 -12.54 1.43
C GLU A 146 -21.39 -11.24 0.63
N GLU A 147 -21.78 -10.14 1.27
CA GLU A 147 -21.85 -8.80 0.71
C GLU A 147 -20.57 -7.99 0.88
N VAL A 148 -19.59 -8.50 1.63
CA VAL A 148 -18.25 -7.93 1.67
C VAL A 148 -17.48 -8.43 0.45
N SER A 149 -16.99 -7.51 -0.38
CA SER A 149 -16.14 -7.88 -1.51
C SER A 149 -14.74 -8.25 -1.03
N GLU A 150 -14.11 -9.23 -1.69
CA GLU A 150 -12.71 -9.59 -1.50
C GLU A 150 -11.77 -8.44 -1.89
N TYR A 151 -12.23 -7.57 -2.78
CA TYR A 151 -11.48 -6.41 -3.22
C TYR A 151 -11.63 -5.25 -2.23
N THR A 152 -10.54 -4.51 -2.06
CA THR A 152 -10.51 -3.26 -1.29
C THR A 152 -10.45 -2.06 -2.22
N ILE A 153 -10.72 -0.87 -1.70
CA ILE A 153 -10.56 0.38 -2.44
C ILE A 153 -9.15 0.48 -3.03
N GLY A 154 -9.02 0.81 -4.31
CA GLY A 154 -7.72 0.88 -5.00
C GLY A 154 -7.07 2.26 -4.88
N MET A 155 -5.80 2.37 -5.29
CA MET A 155 -5.06 3.64 -5.30
C MET A 155 -5.80 4.83 -5.93
N SER A 156 -6.48 4.66 -7.05
CA SER A 156 -7.19 5.77 -7.69
C SER A 156 -8.28 6.37 -6.79
N THR A 157 -8.90 5.58 -5.91
CA THR A 157 -9.86 6.07 -4.91
C THR A 157 -9.14 6.69 -3.72
N LEU A 158 -8.03 6.09 -3.27
CA LEU A 158 -7.26 6.58 -2.12
C LEU A 158 -6.61 7.94 -2.38
N LEU A 159 -6.28 8.24 -3.63
CA LEU A 159 -5.74 9.53 -4.07
C LEU A 159 -6.81 10.62 -4.27
N ASP A 160 -8.10 10.31 -4.07
CA ASP A 160 -9.14 11.32 -4.10
C ASP A 160 -8.96 12.34 -2.95
N PRO A 161 -9.22 13.65 -3.15
CA PRO A 161 -9.06 14.66 -2.11
C PRO A 161 -9.78 14.34 -0.79
N ALA A 162 -10.98 13.75 -0.83
CA ALA A 162 -11.73 13.41 0.38
C ALA A 162 -11.06 12.29 1.19
N TYR A 163 -10.30 11.41 0.53
CA TYR A 163 -9.50 10.39 1.18
C TYR A 163 -8.20 10.99 1.72
N LEU A 164 -7.51 11.81 0.94
CA LEU A 164 -6.25 12.46 1.34
C LEU A 164 -6.42 13.35 2.57
N GLU A 165 -7.56 14.06 2.70
CA GLU A 165 -7.91 14.83 3.89
C GLU A 165 -7.91 13.96 5.16
N VAL A 166 -8.51 12.77 5.08
CA VAL A 166 -8.58 11.84 6.20
C VAL A 166 -7.26 11.11 6.43
N ILE A 167 -6.47 10.87 5.40
CA ILE A 167 -5.22 10.11 5.51
C ILE A 167 -4.09 11.01 6.05
N GLY A 168 -4.03 12.27 5.61
CA GLY A 168 -2.98 13.21 5.99
C GLY A 168 -1.60 12.81 5.45
N LEU A 169 -1.54 12.28 4.22
CA LEU A 169 -0.26 11.98 3.56
C LEU A 169 0.48 13.30 3.27
N PRO A 170 1.79 13.41 3.58
CA PRO A 170 2.58 14.60 3.21
C PRO A 170 2.46 14.92 1.72
N ILE A 171 2.43 16.20 1.37
CA ILE A 171 2.18 16.64 -0.01
C ILE A 171 3.24 16.11 -0.99
N GLU A 172 4.49 16.04 -0.54
CA GLU A 172 5.61 15.53 -1.35
C GLU A 172 5.43 14.04 -1.68
N LEU A 173 4.98 13.25 -0.70
CA LEU A 173 4.69 11.82 -0.90
C LEU A 173 3.40 11.61 -1.70
N THR A 174 2.44 12.51 -1.56
CA THR A 174 1.19 12.50 -2.33
C THR A 174 1.49 12.71 -3.81
N ASN A 175 2.29 13.72 -4.16
CA ASN A 175 2.69 13.99 -5.54
C ASN A 175 3.42 12.80 -6.16
N MET A 176 4.34 12.18 -5.41
CA MET A 176 5.01 10.96 -5.84
C MET A 176 4.02 9.81 -6.10
N ALA A 177 3.08 9.57 -5.19
CA ALA A 177 2.07 8.52 -5.36
C ALA A 177 1.19 8.76 -6.60
N PHE A 178 0.83 10.02 -6.90
CA PHE A 178 0.12 10.38 -8.12
C PHE A 178 0.93 10.06 -9.37
N ILE A 179 2.19 10.53 -9.43
CA ILE A 179 3.07 10.30 -10.58
C ILE A 179 3.21 8.81 -10.85
N ILE A 180 3.58 8.03 -9.83
CA ILE A 180 3.81 6.58 -9.99
C ILE A 180 2.51 5.85 -10.37
N ASN A 181 1.36 6.25 -9.82
CA ASN A 181 0.07 5.62 -10.15
C ASN A 181 -0.38 5.93 -11.59
N ASP A 182 -0.25 7.17 -12.05
CA ASP A 182 -0.50 7.55 -13.46
C ASP A 182 0.45 6.82 -14.41
N ASP A 183 1.72 6.73 -14.01
CA ASP A 183 2.78 6.05 -14.70
C ASP A 183 2.52 4.56 -14.89
N ARG A 184 2.01 3.88 -13.86
CA ARG A 184 1.61 2.48 -13.94
C ARG A 184 0.52 2.25 -14.98
N GLY A 185 -0.43 3.17 -15.09
CA GLY A 185 -1.50 3.11 -16.10
C GLY A 185 -1.00 3.18 -17.53
N LYS A 186 0.22 3.69 -17.75
CA LYS A 186 0.85 3.93 -19.05
C LYS A 186 1.99 2.96 -19.38
N ILE A 187 2.21 1.90 -18.58
CA ILE A 187 3.33 0.97 -18.76
C ILE A 187 3.44 0.42 -20.19
N HIS A 188 2.31 0.17 -20.86
CA HIS A 188 2.30 -0.34 -22.24
C HIS A 188 2.76 0.66 -23.31
N LEU A 189 2.88 1.95 -22.95
CA LEU A 189 3.17 3.05 -23.88
C LEU A 189 4.54 3.70 -23.63
N LYS A 190 5.24 3.30 -22.56
CA LYS A 190 6.49 3.94 -22.17
C LYS A 190 7.67 3.41 -22.96
N HIS A 191 8.34 4.33 -23.63
CA HIS A 191 9.64 4.14 -24.26
C HIS A 191 10.76 4.85 -23.49
N ASP A 192 10.40 5.66 -22.48
CA ASP A 192 11.32 6.49 -21.70
C ASP A 192 11.54 5.92 -20.30
N LEU A 193 12.80 5.83 -19.90
CA LEU A 193 13.25 5.36 -18.58
C LEU A 193 13.07 6.48 -17.54
N ILE A 194 11.91 6.53 -16.89
CA ILE A 194 11.53 7.65 -16.02
C ILE A 194 12.37 7.72 -14.75
N MET A 195 12.86 6.59 -14.25
CA MET A 195 13.79 6.58 -13.11
C MET A 195 15.18 7.17 -13.42
N LEU A 196 15.49 7.50 -14.69
CA LEU A 196 16.73 8.17 -15.08
C LEU A 196 16.60 9.70 -15.20
N GLN A 197 15.47 10.29 -14.81
CA GLN A 197 15.19 11.73 -14.97
C GLN A 197 15.94 12.67 -14.00
N GLY A 198 17.04 12.22 -13.39
CA GLY A 198 17.98 13.08 -12.66
C GLY A 198 17.95 12.90 -11.14
N LYS A 199 18.54 13.85 -10.40
CA LYS A 199 18.78 13.71 -8.95
C LYS A 199 17.53 13.82 -8.08
N ASP A 200 16.48 14.45 -8.59
CA ASP A 200 15.25 14.69 -7.84
C ASP A 200 14.54 13.38 -7.49
N ILE A 201 14.48 12.42 -8.42
CA ILE A 201 13.87 11.12 -8.15
C ILE A 201 14.62 10.36 -7.06
N VAL A 202 15.95 10.44 -7.02
CA VAL A 202 16.76 9.78 -5.97
C VAL A 202 16.47 10.41 -4.61
N ASN A 203 16.37 11.73 -4.54
CA ASN A 203 16.03 12.45 -3.32
C ASN A 203 14.61 12.08 -2.83
N ASP A 204 13.66 11.98 -3.75
CA ASP A 204 12.29 11.61 -3.44
C ASP A 204 12.20 10.15 -2.96
N LEU A 205 12.86 9.21 -3.65
CA LEU A 205 12.98 7.82 -3.19
C LEU A 205 13.66 7.72 -1.82
N ARG A 206 14.66 8.56 -1.54
CA ARG A 206 15.32 8.65 -0.22
C ARG A 206 14.36 9.13 0.86
N LYS A 207 13.56 10.17 0.59
CA LYS A 207 12.51 10.64 1.53
C LYS A 207 11.50 9.52 1.80
N LEU A 208 11.03 8.83 0.76
CA LEU A 208 10.11 7.71 0.87
C LEU A 208 10.70 6.56 1.70
N LYS A 209 11.95 6.17 1.43
CA LYS A 209 12.68 5.14 2.20
C LYS A 209 12.80 5.51 3.68
N ASN A 210 13.18 6.75 3.97
CA ASN A 210 13.29 7.25 5.34
C ASN A 210 11.93 7.24 6.05
N TYR A 211 10.89 7.70 5.35
CA TYR A 211 9.52 7.69 5.86
C TYR A 211 9.07 6.26 6.23
N ALA A 212 9.19 5.31 5.31
CA ALA A 212 8.81 3.91 5.55
C ALA A 212 9.63 3.25 6.68
N THR A 213 10.93 3.53 6.75
CA THR A 213 11.79 3.04 7.84
C THR A 213 11.32 3.60 9.19
N SER A 214 10.97 4.89 9.25
CA SER A 214 10.47 5.50 10.48
C SER A 214 9.14 4.89 10.95
N LEU A 215 8.27 4.47 10.02
CA LEU A 215 7.02 3.80 10.35
C LEU A 215 7.27 2.43 10.99
N ILE A 216 8.17 1.63 10.42
CA ILE A 216 8.54 0.32 10.98
C ILE A 216 9.11 0.48 12.39
N ASN A 217 10.01 1.44 12.60
CA ASN A 217 10.62 1.69 13.90
C ASN A 217 9.58 2.08 14.96
N LYS A 218 8.68 3.02 14.64
CA LYS A 218 7.58 3.43 15.54
C LYS A 218 6.67 2.26 15.91
N MET A 219 6.38 1.38 14.94
CA MET A 219 5.58 0.19 15.21
C MET A 219 6.29 -0.80 16.12
N HIS A 220 7.60 -0.99 15.93
CA HIS A 220 8.41 -1.85 16.79
C HIS A 220 8.46 -1.33 18.23
N GLU A 221 8.67 -0.02 18.39
CA GLU A 221 8.63 0.66 19.69
C GLU A 221 7.27 0.49 20.39
N ALA A 222 6.16 0.69 19.66
CA ALA A 222 4.82 0.50 20.20
C ALA A 222 4.57 -0.96 20.65
N GLN A 223 5.07 -1.94 19.89
CA GLN A 223 4.98 -3.36 20.26
C GLN A 223 5.81 -3.69 21.50
N GLN A 224 7.01 -3.10 21.66
CA GLN A 224 7.83 -3.28 22.85
C GLN A 224 7.17 -2.65 24.08
N ALA A 225 6.64 -1.43 23.95
CA ALA A 225 5.93 -0.72 25.01
C ALA A 225 4.70 -1.50 25.50
N ALA A 226 3.92 -2.08 24.58
CA ALA A 226 2.75 -2.90 24.92
C ALA A 226 3.11 -4.18 25.69
N LYS A 227 4.30 -4.76 25.46
CA LYS A 227 4.80 -5.93 26.22
C LYS A 227 5.36 -5.56 27.58
N ALA A 228 5.87 -4.33 27.74
CA ALA A 228 6.50 -3.87 28.97
C ALA A 228 5.50 -3.41 30.04
N GLN A 229 4.24 -3.15 29.68
CA GLN A 229 3.20 -2.84 30.67
C GLN A 229 2.81 -4.12 31.42
N PRO A 230 3.11 -4.23 32.73
CA PRO A 230 2.65 -5.37 33.50
C PRO A 230 1.12 -5.38 33.44
N THR A 231 0.54 -6.52 33.07
CA THR A 231 -0.89 -6.75 33.23
C THR A 231 -1.21 -6.57 34.70
N ALA A 232 -1.68 -5.37 35.06
CA ALA A 232 -2.24 -5.11 36.37
C ALA A 232 -3.41 -6.09 36.50
N ARG A 233 -3.16 -7.20 37.19
CA ARG A 233 -4.19 -8.18 37.54
C ARG A 233 -5.16 -7.44 38.45
N LEU A 234 -6.32 -7.07 37.90
CA LEU A 234 -7.50 -6.72 38.68
C LEU A 234 -8.07 -7.98 39.33
#